data_AF-A0A410MI88-F1
#
_entry.id   AF-A0A410MI88-F1
#
_cell.length_a   1.000
_cell.length_b   1.000
_cell.length_c   1.000
_cell.angle_alpha   90.00
_cell.angle_beta   90.00
_cell.angle_gamma   90.00
#
_symmetry.space_group_name_H-M   'P 1'
#
loop_
_entity.id
_entity.type
_entity.pdbx_description
1 polymer ?
#
loop_
_entity_poly.entity_id
_entity_poly.type
_entity_poly.pdbx_seq_one_letter_code
_entity_poly.pdbx_strand_id
1 'polypeptide(L)'
;MKTRILDRFSTNNKWKDYINIRSFECKASLIISILIVFAFYQFDMYGSFDTYVKVLQDITLNIIQALIALLGIIIAGVAIIFSALNKEVLATIKKINPNASIQTIFISFEFLAFNIGIGIMIFLLLHFSLYTTFELVPEIVFYILLSFFLYFFTFIIFYAISLISNIIRLFFITDNYSNINEYENIVHYEANEIRIDFILNSIMKDRISKEEFIKQLLEFAEQSNSPNKKEVKKYLNDYYS
;
A
#
# COMPACT_ATOMS: atom_id res chain seq x y z
N MET A 1 11.31 -15.67 -1.84
CA MET A 1 10.03 -16.19 -1.31
C MET A 1 9.54 -17.26 -2.29
N LYS A 2 9.58 -18.55 -1.93
CA LYS A 2 9.46 -19.71 -2.87
C LYS A 2 8.16 -20.52 -2.69
N THR A 3 7.09 -19.91 -2.18
CA THR A 3 5.78 -20.56 -1.97
C THR A 3 4.78 -20.12 -3.05
N ARG A 4 3.87 -21.01 -3.46
CA ARG A 4 2.87 -20.70 -4.51
C ARG A 4 1.90 -19.63 -4.00
N ILE A 5 1.27 -18.89 -4.92
CA ILE A 5 0.38 -17.77 -4.58
C ILE A 5 -0.79 -18.21 -3.67
N LEU A 6 -1.39 -19.37 -3.96
CA LEU A 6 -2.50 -19.92 -3.17
C LEU A 6 -2.08 -20.34 -1.75
N ASP A 7 -0.86 -20.88 -1.61
CA ASP A 7 -0.31 -21.25 -0.29
C ASP A 7 -0.18 -20.00 0.58
N ARG A 8 0.29 -18.88 0.00
CA ARG A 8 0.40 -17.60 0.72
C ARG A 8 -0.95 -17.09 1.22
N PHE A 9 -2.00 -17.22 0.42
CA PHE A 9 -3.36 -16.83 0.82
C PHE A 9 -3.87 -17.69 1.98
N SER A 10 -3.63 -19.00 1.91
CA SER A 10 -4.02 -19.94 2.96
C SER A 10 -3.28 -19.66 4.27
N THR A 11 -1.94 -19.54 4.24
CA THR A 11 -1.13 -19.25 5.42
C THR A 11 -1.51 -17.93 6.09
N ASN A 12 -1.95 -16.94 5.30
CA ASN A 12 -2.37 -15.62 5.81
C ASN A 12 -3.89 -15.54 6.05
N ASN A 13 -4.61 -16.66 6.01
CA ASN A 13 -6.07 -16.72 6.22
C ASN A 13 -6.90 -15.79 5.31
N LYS A 14 -6.39 -15.42 4.13
CA LYS A 14 -7.03 -14.42 3.25
C LYS A 14 -8.42 -14.83 2.75
N TRP A 15 -8.67 -16.13 2.61
CA TRP A 15 -9.99 -16.64 2.26
C TRP A 15 -11.08 -16.29 3.29
N LYS A 16 -10.70 -16.01 4.55
CA LYS A 16 -11.65 -15.57 5.58
C LYS A 16 -12.12 -14.13 5.35
N ASP A 17 -11.40 -13.35 4.55
CA ASP A 17 -11.75 -11.94 4.28
C ASP A 17 -13.12 -11.84 3.57
N TYR A 18 -13.53 -12.86 2.80
CA TYR A 18 -14.87 -12.92 2.19
C TYR A 18 -16.02 -13.08 3.18
N ILE A 19 -15.77 -13.56 4.40
CA ILE A 19 -16.83 -13.91 5.37
C ILE A 19 -16.62 -13.14 6.68
N ASN A 20 -15.61 -12.27 6.73
CA ASN A 20 -15.34 -11.48 7.91
C ASN A 20 -16.34 -10.33 8.04
N ILE A 21 -17.54 -10.61 8.57
CA ILE A 21 -18.63 -9.64 8.74
C ILE A 21 -18.23 -8.42 9.60
N ARG A 22 -17.12 -8.52 10.34
CA ARG A 22 -16.55 -7.39 11.09
C ARG A 22 -15.81 -6.40 10.20
N SER A 23 -15.34 -6.84 9.03
CA SER A 23 -14.62 -5.97 8.12
C SER A 23 -15.59 -5.08 7.34
N PHE A 24 -15.14 -3.86 7.06
CA PHE A 24 -15.94 -2.86 6.37
C PHE A 24 -16.36 -3.37 4.99
N GLU A 25 -15.42 -3.97 4.26
CA GLU A 25 -15.66 -4.45 2.91
C GLU A 25 -16.69 -5.56 2.84
N CYS A 26 -16.66 -6.56 3.74
CA CYS A 26 -17.64 -7.63 3.74
C CYS A 26 -19.04 -7.09 4.10
N LYS A 27 -19.13 -6.23 5.12
CA LYS A 27 -20.40 -5.64 5.54
C LYS A 27 -21.03 -4.75 4.46
N ALA A 28 -20.23 -3.86 3.86
CA ALA A 28 -20.71 -2.97 2.80
C ALA A 28 -21.17 -3.76 1.57
N SER A 29 -20.40 -4.76 1.16
CA SER A 29 -20.74 -5.62 0.01
C SER A 29 -22.04 -6.37 0.21
N LEU A 30 -22.22 -6.98 1.39
CA LEU A 30 -23.44 -7.72 1.73
C LEU A 30 -24.67 -6.82 1.74
N ILE A 31 -24.58 -5.62 2.34
CA ILE A 31 -25.71 -4.68 2.39
C ILE A 31 -26.07 -4.22 0.97
N ILE A 32 -25.09 -3.80 0.18
CA ILE A 32 -25.33 -3.30 -1.18
C ILE A 32 -25.86 -4.42 -2.10
N SER A 33 -25.31 -5.64 -2.01
CA SER A 33 -25.79 -6.76 -2.83
C SER A 33 -27.24 -7.10 -2.50
N ILE A 34 -27.62 -7.14 -1.22
CA ILE A 34 -29.01 -7.38 -0.80
C ILE A 34 -29.95 -6.29 -1.33
N LEU A 35 -29.55 -5.01 -1.24
CA LEU A 35 -30.35 -3.90 -1.74
C LEU A 35 -30.58 -3.99 -3.25
N ILE A 36 -29.55 -4.32 -4.02
CA ILE A 36 -29.66 -4.45 -5.49
C ILE A 36 -30.54 -5.66 -5.86
N VAL A 37 -30.32 -6.82 -5.22
CA VAL A 37 -31.15 -8.02 -5.46
C VAL A 37 -32.61 -7.74 -5.14
N PHE A 38 -32.87 -7.09 -4.01
CA PHE A 38 -34.23 -6.71 -3.62
C PHE A 38 -34.87 -5.78 -4.66
N ALA A 39 -34.14 -4.78 -5.17
CA ALA A 39 -34.64 -3.90 -6.23
C ALA A 39 -34.96 -4.68 -7.51
N PHE A 40 -34.08 -5.60 -7.94
CA PHE A 40 -34.32 -6.42 -9.14
C PHE A 40 -35.51 -7.37 -8.98
N TYR A 41 -35.73 -7.88 -7.77
CA TYR A 41 -36.94 -8.65 -7.45
C TYR A 41 -38.21 -7.81 -7.57
N GLN A 42 -38.21 -6.58 -7.03
CA GLN A 42 -39.36 -5.67 -7.11
C GLN A 42 -39.69 -5.23 -8.55
N PHE A 43 -38.70 -5.21 -9.44
CA PHE A 43 -38.89 -4.87 -10.86
C PHE A 43 -39.31 -6.06 -11.73
N ASP A 44 -39.56 -7.24 -11.13
CA ASP A 44 -39.88 -8.48 -11.84
C ASP A 44 -38.87 -8.78 -12.96
N MET A 45 -37.58 -8.66 -12.64
CA MET A 45 -36.51 -8.87 -13.61
C MET A 45 -36.53 -10.29 -14.19
N TYR A 46 -36.98 -11.29 -13.42
CA TYR A 46 -37.11 -12.66 -13.89
C TYR A 46 -38.26 -12.82 -14.90
N GLY A 47 -39.48 -12.37 -14.56
CA GLY A 47 -40.62 -12.47 -15.47
C GLY A 47 -40.46 -11.62 -16.73
N SER A 48 -39.74 -10.51 -16.64
CA SER A 48 -39.50 -9.57 -17.74
C SER A 48 -38.07 -9.65 -18.31
N PHE A 49 -37.39 -10.80 -18.19
CA PHE A 49 -35.97 -10.94 -18.52
C PHE A 49 -35.60 -10.46 -19.93
N ASP A 50 -36.42 -10.76 -20.93
CA ASP A 50 -36.20 -10.36 -22.33
C ASP A 50 -36.11 -8.83 -22.50
N THR A 51 -36.77 -8.08 -21.62
CA THR A 51 -36.70 -6.60 -21.59
C THR A 51 -35.35 -6.13 -21.07
N TYR A 52 -34.75 -6.86 -20.12
CA TYR A 52 -33.54 -6.47 -19.41
C TYR A 52 -32.26 -7.08 -19.98
N VAL A 53 -32.33 -8.12 -20.81
CA VAL A 53 -31.15 -8.87 -21.26
C VAL A 53 -30.09 -7.98 -21.91
N LYS A 54 -30.48 -7.00 -22.74
CA LYS A 54 -29.54 -6.05 -23.37
C LYS A 54 -28.85 -5.16 -22.32
N VAL A 55 -29.61 -4.69 -21.34
CA VAL A 55 -29.07 -3.88 -20.24
C VAL A 55 -28.08 -4.70 -19.40
N LEU A 56 -28.38 -5.98 -19.15
CA LEU A 56 -27.49 -6.89 -18.43
C LEU A 56 -26.21 -7.17 -19.24
N GLN A 57 -26.30 -7.29 -20.57
CA GLN A 57 -25.13 -7.43 -21.45
C GLN A 57 -24.22 -6.20 -21.35
N ASP A 58 -24.78 -4.99 -21.36
CA ASP A 58 -24.02 -3.75 -21.22
C ASP A 58 -23.41 -3.62 -19.82
N ILE A 59 -24.17 -3.92 -18.76
CA ILE A 59 -23.68 -3.90 -17.38
C ILE A 59 -22.51 -4.86 -17.21
N THR A 60 -22.63 -6.10 -17.69
CA THR A 60 -21.55 -7.10 -17.57
C THR A 60 -20.30 -6.66 -18.32
N LEU A 61 -20.43 -6.10 -19.52
CA LEU A 61 -19.30 -5.55 -20.28
C LEU A 61 -18.63 -4.38 -19.56
N ASN A 62 -19.42 -3.46 -18.99
CA ASN A 62 -18.91 -2.33 -18.22
C ASN A 62 -18.20 -2.77 -16.92
N ILE A 63 -18.71 -3.81 -16.26
CA ILE A 63 -18.04 -4.41 -15.10
C ILE A 63 -16.67 -4.96 -15.49
N ILE A 64 -16.56 -5.68 -16.62
CA ILE A 64 -15.28 -6.19 -17.11
C ILE A 64 -14.28 -5.04 -17.32
N GLN A 65 -14.70 -3.97 -17.99
CA GLN A 65 -13.86 -2.78 -18.21
C GLN A 65 -13.43 -2.12 -16.91
N ALA A 66 -14.35 -1.97 -15.95
CA ALA A 66 -14.06 -1.42 -14.63
C ALA A 66 -13.07 -2.27 -13.84
N LEU A 67 -13.19 -3.60 -13.90
CA LEU A 67 -12.27 -4.53 -13.25
C LEU A 67 -10.86 -4.47 -13.87
N ILE A 68 -10.74 -4.33 -15.19
CA ILE A 68 -9.45 -4.13 -15.87
C ILE A 68 -8.82 -2.80 -15.44
N ALA A 69 -9.61 -1.71 -15.40
CA ALA A 69 -9.13 -0.41 -14.93
C ALA A 69 -8.66 -0.48 -13.47
N LEU A 70 -9.41 -1.17 -12.60
CA LEU A 70 -9.07 -1.37 -11.20
C LEU A 70 -7.76 -2.15 -11.03
N LEU A 71 -7.48 -3.12 -11.90
CA LEU A 71 -6.20 -3.84 -11.91
C LEU A 71 -5.03 -2.87 -12.13
N GLY A 72 -5.19 -1.87 -13.02
CA GLY A 72 -4.20 -0.82 -13.23
C GLY A 72 -3.97 0.04 -11.98
N ILE A 73 -5.05 0.41 -11.28
CA ILE A 73 -4.98 1.18 -10.02
C ILE A 73 -4.20 0.42 -8.94
N ILE A 74 -4.38 -0.90 -8.85
CA ILE A 74 -3.67 -1.76 -7.89
C ILE A 74 -2.18 -1.77 -8.15
N ILE A 75 -1.76 -1.84 -9.42
CA ILE A 75 -0.34 -1.78 -9.79
C ILE A 75 0.27 -0.45 -9.31
N ALA A 76 -0.43 0.66 -9.54
CA ALA A 76 -0.01 1.97 -9.05
C ALA A 76 0.05 2.02 -7.51
N GLY A 77 -0.95 1.45 -6.82
CA GLY A 77 -0.97 1.36 -5.36
C GLY A 77 0.21 0.58 -4.77
N VAL A 78 0.57 -0.54 -5.40
CA VAL A 78 1.77 -1.32 -5.02
C VAL A 78 3.04 -0.50 -5.23
N ALA A 79 3.15 0.24 -6.33
CA ALA A 79 4.29 1.11 -6.59
C ALA A 79 4.45 2.21 -5.52
N ILE A 80 3.34 2.82 -5.08
CA ILE A 80 3.35 3.82 -3.99
C ILE A 80 3.85 3.22 -2.68
N ILE A 81 3.44 1.99 -2.34
CA ILE A 81 3.96 1.29 -1.16
C ILE A 81 5.47 1.08 -1.28
N PHE A 82 5.95 0.64 -2.44
CA PHE A 82 7.39 0.46 -2.67
C PHE A 82 8.19 1.76 -2.58
N SER A 83 7.63 2.89 -3.04
CA SER A 83 8.31 4.19 -2.92
C SER A 83 8.29 4.72 -1.50
N ALA A 84 7.21 4.50 -0.74
CA ALA A 84 7.10 4.96 0.64
C ALA A 84 8.04 4.19 1.58
N LEU A 85 8.19 2.87 1.39
CA LEU A 85 8.98 2.03 2.28
C LEU A 85 10.47 2.03 1.91
N ASN A 86 11.23 2.99 2.46
CA ASN A 86 12.69 2.96 2.35
C ASN A 86 13.30 1.81 3.20
N LYS A 87 14.58 1.46 2.95
CA LYS A 87 15.26 0.35 3.63
C LYS A 87 15.38 0.57 5.14
N GLU A 88 15.50 1.81 5.58
CA GLU A 88 15.65 2.19 6.99
C GLU A 88 14.35 1.99 7.75
N VAL A 89 13.22 2.45 7.22
CA VAL A 89 11.87 2.25 7.75
C VAL A 89 11.56 0.77 7.86
N LEU A 90 11.87 -0.02 6.83
CA LEU A 90 11.73 -1.48 6.85
C LEU A 90 12.58 -2.15 7.93
N ALA A 91 13.81 -1.67 8.16
CA ALA A 91 14.70 -2.19 9.18
C ALA A 91 14.20 -1.85 10.59
N THR A 92 13.75 -0.62 10.81
CA THR A 92 13.17 -0.18 12.09
C THR A 92 11.90 -0.96 12.43
N ILE A 93 10.99 -1.12 11.46
CA ILE A 93 9.73 -1.87 11.67
C ILE A 93 10.04 -3.32 12.06
N LYS A 94 11.00 -3.98 11.39
CA LYS A 94 11.43 -5.34 11.74
C LYS A 94 12.08 -5.43 13.12
N LYS A 95 12.79 -4.39 13.57
CA LYS A 95 13.43 -4.34 14.88
C LYS A 95 12.41 -4.23 16.01
N ILE A 96 11.36 -3.42 15.82
CA ILE A 96 10.32 -3.18 16.83
C ILE A 96 9.31 -4.33 16.85
N ASN A 97 8.93 -4.85 15.69
CA ASN A 97 8.00 -5.96 15.58
C ASN A 97 8.48 -6.92 14.47
N PRO A 98 9.21 -7.99 14.83
CA PRO A 98 9.70 -8.98 13.87
C PRO A 98 8.59 -9.64 13.06
N ASN A 99 7.36 -9.63 13.61
CA ASN A 99 6.16 -10.19 13.02
C ASN A 99 5.28 -9.12 12.34
N ALA A 100 5.65 -7.83 12.34
CA ALA A 100 4.91 -6.78 11.62
C ALA A 100 5.09 -6.98 10.12
N SER A 101 4.13 -7.68 9.55
CA SER A 101 4.15 -8.07 8.17
C SER A 101 3.60 -6.93 7.31
N ILE A 102 4.46 -5.98 6.96
CA ILE A 102 4.35 -5.25 5.68
C ILE A 102 4.04 -6.25 4.54
N GLN A 103 4.57 -7.47 4.65
CA GLN A 103 4.22 -8.61 3.80
C GLN A 103 2.72 -8.89 3.73
N THR A 104 1.96 -8.72 4.81
CA THR A 104 0.49 -8.91 4.81
C THR A 104 -0.19 -7.84 3.96
N ILE A 105 0.32 -6.61 3.91
CA ILE A 105 -0.20 -5.58 3.00
C ILE A 105 0.01 -6.04 1.55
N PHE A 106 1.23 -6.44 1.19
CA PHE A 106 1.52 -6.96 -0.15
C PHE A 106 0.65 -8.18 -0.51
N ILE A 107 0.46 -9.11 0.42
CA ILE A 107 -0.41 -10.28 0.23
C ILE A 107 -1.87 -9.86 0.03
N SER A 108 -2.33 -8.78 0.68
CA SER A 108 -3.66 -8.23 0.43
C SER A 108 -3.80 -7.67 -1.00
N PHE A 109 -2.77 -6.99 -1.53
CA PHE A 109 -2.74 -6.54 -2.93
C PHE A 109 -2.74 -7.70 -3.91
N GLU A 110 -1.93 -8.74 -3.65
CA GLU A 110 -1.93 -9.97 -4.45
C GLU A 110 -3.30 -10.64 -4.44
N PHE A 111 -3.96 -10.71 -3.27
CA PHE A 111 -5.28 -11.29 -3.12
C PHE A 111 -6.34 -10.52 -3.92
N LEU A 112 -6.31 -9.19 -3.89
CA LEU A 112 -7.22 -8.37 -4.69
C LEU A 112 -6.98 -8.52 -6.19
N ALA A 113 -5.72 -8.50 -6.64
CA ALA A 113 -5.37 -8.69 -8.05
C ALA A 113 -5.84 -10.06 -8.56
N PHE A 114 -5.66 -11.10 -7.75
CA PHE A 114 -6.15 -12.44 -8.05
C PHE A 114 -7.68 -12.48 -8.18
N ASN A 115 -8.38 -11.83 -7.24
CA ASN A 115 -9.83 -11.70 -7.25
C ASN A 115 -10.36 -10.99 -8.49
N ILE A 116 -9.72 -9.90 -8.89
CA ILE A 116 -10.07 -9.17 -10.11
C ILE A 116 -9.87 -10.04 -11.34
N GLY A 117 -8.75 -10.77 -11.42
CA GLY A 117 -8.51 -11.72 -12.52
C GLY A 117 -9.61 -12.78 -12.62
N ILE A 118 -10.02 -13.36 -11.49
CA ILE A 118 -11.17 -14.27 -11.43
C ILE A 118 -12.46 -13.56 -11.85
N GLY A 119 -12.72 -12.35 -11.35
CA GLY A 119 -13.89 -11.56 -11.69
C GLY A 119 -14.01 -11.28 -13.17
N ILE A 120 -12.92 -10.88 -13.83
CA ILE A 120 -12.89 -10.69 -15.28
C ILE A 120 -13.35 -11.96 -15.99
N MET A 121 -12.81 -13.13 -15.61
CA MET A 121 -13.19 -14.41 -16.23
C MET A 121 -14.65 -14.78 -15.96
N ILE A 122 -15.13 -14.59 -14.73
CA ILE A 122 -16.52 -14.87 -14.35
C ILE A 122 -17.49 -13.98 -15.13
N PHE A 123 -17.24 -12.67 -15.16
CA PHE A 123 -18.12 -11.72 -15.85
C PHE A 123 -18.05 -11.88 -17.36
N LEU A 124 -16.91 -12.31 -17.91
CA LEU A 124 -16.80 -12.66 -19.33
C LEU A 124 -17.67 -13.88 -19.67
N LEU A 125 -17.63 -14.94 -18.86
CA LEU A 125 -18.49 -16.11 -19.04
C LEU A 125 -19.97 -15.74 -18.90
N LEU A 126 -20.32 -14.91 -17.92
CA LEU A 126 -21.68 -14.41 -17.72
C LEU A 126 -22.14 -13.57 -18.93
N HIS A 127 -21.26 -12.71 -19.46
CA HIS A 127 -21.57 -11.91 -20.64
C HIS A 127 -21.90 -12.80 -21.84
N PHE A 128 -21.08 -13.81 -22.11
CA PHE A 128 -21.37 -14.77 -23.19
C PHE A 128 -22.63 -15.60 -22.93
N SER A 129 -22.91 -15.98 -21.69
CA SER A 129 -24.13 -16.72 -21.37
C SER A 129 -25.39 -15.91 -21.68
N LEU A 130 -25.35 -14.58 -21.54
CA LEU A 130 -26.46 -13.69 -21.89
C LEU A 130 -26.71 -13.56 -23.40
N TYR A 131 -25.82 -14.05 -24.27
CA TYR A 131 -26.06 -14.16 -25.72
C TYR A 131 -26.62 -15.52 -26.15
N THR A 132 -26.63 -16.50 -25.25
CA THR A 132 -27.14 -17.83 -25.57
C THR A 132 -28.66 -17.84 -25.57
N THR A 133 -29.25 -18.72 -26.38
CA THR A 133 -30.71 -18.95 -26.42
C THR A 133 -31.14 -20.06 -25.46
N PHE A 134 -30.34 -20.35 -24.43
CA PHE A 134 -30.70 -21.38 -23.45
C PHE A 134 -31.87 -20.91 -22.59
N GLU A 135 -32.69 -21.87 -22.15
CA GLU A 135 -33.77 -21.58 -21.22
C GLU A 135 -33.24 -20.97 -19.93
N LEU A 136 -34.01 -20.04 -19.37
CA LEU A 136 -33.70 -19.45 -18.07
C LEU A 136 -33.68 -20.53 -16.99
N VAL A 137 -32.69 -20.43 -16.11
CA VAL A 137 -32.66 -21.24 -14.89
C VAL A 137 -33.90 -20.96 -14.05
N PRO A 138 -34.31 -21.88 -13.15
CA PRO A 138 -35.42 -21.63 -12.24
C PRO A 138 -35.23 -20.33 -11.45
N GLU A 139 -36.31 -19.60 -11.19
CA GLU A 139 -36.30 -18.28 -10.56
C GLU A 139 -35.45 -18.21 -9.29
N ILE A 140 -35.60 -19.19 -8.40
CA ILE A 140 -34.83 -19.26 -7.15
C ILE A 140 -33.32 -19.35 -7.45
N VAL A 141 -32.93 -20.16 -8.44
CA VAL A 141 -31.54 -20.31 -8.85
C VAL A 141 -31.02 -19.02 -9.48
N PHE A 142 -31.84 -18.33 -10.27
CA PHE A 142 -31.50 -17.04 -10.87
C PHE A 142 -31.12 -16.00 -9.80
N TYR A 143 -31.96 -15.80 -8.79
CA TYR A 143 -31.68 -14.81 -7.74
C TYR A 143 -30.52 -15.21 -6.82
N ILE A 144 -30.30 -16.50 -6.59
CA ILE A 144 -29.11 -16.99 -5.85
C ILE A 144 -27.82 -16.65 -6.62
N LEU A 145 -27.78 -16.94 -7.92
CA LEU A 145 -26.63 -16.63 -8.77
C LEU A 145 -26.39 -15.12 -8.87
N LEU A 146 -27.46 -14.36 -9.07
CA LEU A 146 -27.42 -12.91 -9.11
C LEU A 146 -26.85 -12.32 -7.81
N SER A 147 -27.32 -12.81 -6.66
CA SER A 147 -26.80 -12.40 -5.34
C SER A 147 -25.31 -12.72 -5.19
N PHE A 148 -24.88 -13.91 -5.63
CA PHE A 148 -23.47 -14.30 -5.59
C PHE A 148 -22.60 -13.36 -6.46
N PHE A 149 -22.99 -13.09 -7.70
CA PHE A 149 -22.23 -12.21 -8.59
C PHE A 149 -22.17 -10.77 -8.08
N LEU A 150 -23.28 -10.24 -7.57
CA LEU A 150 -23.34 -8.90 -7.00
C LEU A 150 -22.49 -8.80 -5.74
N TYR A 151 -22.57 -9.79 -4.85
CA TYR A 151 -21.72 -9.85 -3.66
C TYR A 151 -20.24 -9.87 -4.04
N PHE A 152 -19.85 -10.73 -4.99
CA PHE A 152 -18.46 -10.85 -5.41
C PHE A 152 -17.92 -9.56 -6.04
N PHE A 153 -18.70 -8.92 -6.92
CA PHE A 153 -18.31 -7.65 -7.54
C PHE A 153 -18.18 -6.52 -6.53
N THR A 154 -19.17 -6.36 -5.66
CA THR A 154 -19.14 -5.32 -4.61
C THR A 154 -18.00 -5.56 -3.62
N PHE A 155 -17.70 -6.83 -3.29
CA PHE A 155 -16.56 -7.21 -2.48
C PHE A 155 -15.25 -6.73 -3.08
N ILE A 156 -15.02 -6.96 -4.37
CA ILE A 156 -13.82 -6.48 -5.06
C ILE A 156 -13.69 -4.95 -4.92
N ILE A 157 -14.78 -4.21 -5.12
CA ILE A 157 -14.77 -2.74 -5.02
C ILE A 157 -14.43 -2.30 -3.60
N PHE A 158 -15.15 -2.78 -2.59
CA PHE A 158 -14.95 -2.31 -1.22
C PHE A 158 -13.62 -2.79 -0.63
N TYR A 159 -13.14 -3.96 -1.02
CA TYR A 159 -11.81 -4.44 -0.64
C TYR A 159 -10.73 -3.54 -1.24
N ALA A 160 -10.89 -3.07 -2.49
CA ALA A 160 -9.99 -2.08 -3.08
C ALA A 160 -10.00 -0.75 -2.34
N ILE A 161 -11.18 -0.24 -1.97
CA ILE A 161 -11.32 0.99 -1.18
C ILE A 161 -10.60 0.86 0.18
N SER A 162 -10.79 -0.27 0.86
CA SER A 162 -10.12 -0.58 2.14
C SER A 162 -8.59 -0.55 1.98
N LEU A 163 -8.08 -1.13 0.89
CA LEU A 163 -6.64 -1.12 0.59
C LEU A 163 -6.09 0.26 0.28
N ILE A 164 -6.81 1.08 -0.50
CA ILE A 164 -6.41 2.46 -0.79
C ILE A 164 -6.29 3.27 0.51
N SER A 165 -7.28 3.15 1.41
CA SER A 165 -7.21 3.78 2.73
C SER A 165 -5.97 3.32 3.52
N ASN A 166 -5.62 2.05 3.45
CA ASN A 166 -4.42 1.52 4.13
C ASN A 166 -3.12 2.06 3.51
N ILE A 167 -3.03 2.22 2.18
CA ILE A 167 -1.87 2.85 1.53
C ILE A 167 -1.71 4.29 2.00
N ILE A 168 -2.79 5.07 1.98
CA ILE A 168 -2.76 6.48 2.37
C ILE A 168 -2.28 6.62 3.81
N ARG A 169 -2.80 5.79 4.72
CA ARG A 169 -2.34 5.75 6.12
C ARG A 169 -0.86 5.38 6.22
N LEU A 170 -0.41 4.37 5.47
CA LEU A 170 1.00 3.96 5.48
C LEU A 170 1.92 5.08 4.98
N PHE A 171 1.51 5.80 3.95
CA PHE A 171 2.23 6.95 3.42
C PHE A 171 2.42 8.02 4.50
N PHE A 172 1.34 8.46 5.15
CA PHE A 172 1.43 9.47 6.23
C PHE A 172 2.25 8.99 7.43
N ILE A 173 2.16 7.71 7.80
CA ILE A 173 2.99 7.16 8.88
C ILE A 173 4.47 7.25 8.51
N THR A 174 4.79 6.91 7.26
CA THR A 174 6.19 6.87 6.80
C THR A 174 6.75 8.27 6.65
N ASP A 175 5.97 9.21 6.12
CA ASP A 175 6.32 10.63 6.00
C ASP A 175 6.59 11.27 7.37
N ASN A 176 5.71 11.03 8.35
CA ASN A 176 5.92 11.50 9.72
C ASN A 176 7.17 10.89 10.35
N TYR A 177 7.44 9.61 10.10
CA TYR A 177 8.65 8.95 10.60
C TYR A 177 9.92 9.53 9.98
N SER A 178 9.94 9.83 8.67
CA SER A 178 11.08 10.49 8.04
C SER A 178 11.35 11.87 8.64
N ASN A 179 10.31 12.66 8.89
CA ASN A 179 10.44 13.98 9.49
C ASN A 179 10.99 13.92 10.92
N ILE A 180 10.56 12.94 11.73
CA ILE A 180 11.09 12.72 13.08
C ILE A 180 12.56 12.31 13.03
N ASN A 181 12.92 11.39 12.14
CA ASN A 181 14.30 10.92 11.99
C ASN A 181 15.23 12.06 11.53
N GLU A 182 14.76 12.92 10.63
CA GLU A 182 15.51 14.12 10.21
C GLU A 182 15.71 15.09 11.37
N TYR A 183 14.66 15.34 12.17
CA TYR A 183 14.76 16.16 13.38
C TYR A 183 15.72 15.57 14.42
N GLU A 184 15.65 14.27 14.72
CA GLU A 184 16.59 13.61 15.63
C GLU A 184 18.04 13.74 15.14
N ASN A 185 18.28 13.59 13.84
CA ASN A 185 19.60 13.78 13.26
C ASN A 185 20.12 15.21 13.41
N ILE A 186 19.25 16.22 13.25
CA ILE A 186 19.60 17.62 13.49
C ILE A 186 19.99 17.83 14.96
N VAL A 187 19.19 17.34 15.90
CA VAL A 187 19.49 17.47 17.34
C VAL A 187 20.80 16.75 17.71
N HIS A 188 21.04 15.55 17.17
CA HIS A 188 22.30 14.84 17.38
C HIS A 188 23.50 15.58 16.80
N TYR A 189 23.35 16.19 15.62
CA TYR A 189 24.37 17.02 15.01
C TYR A 189 24.66 18.26 15.86
N GLU A 190 23.65 19.03 16.25
CA GLU A 190 23.79 20.20 17.12
C GLU A 190 24.44 19.84 18.46
N ALA A 191 24.02 18.75 19.10
CA ALA A 191 24.60 18.29 20.35
C ALA A 191 26.09 17.92 20.21
N ASN A 192 26.48 17.33 19.07
CA ASN A 192 27.89 17.03 18.79
C ASN A 192 28.70 18.30 18.54
N GLU A 193 28.17 19.26 17.76
CA GLU A 193 28.83 20.55 17.56
C GLU A 193 29.04 21.29 18.89
N ILE A 194 28.01 21.36 19.75
CA ILE A 194 28.13 21.98 21.09
C ILE A 194 29.20 21.28 21.93
N ARG A 195 29.28 19.93 21.88
CA ARG A 195 30.31 19.18 22.62
C ARG A 195 31.71 19.45 22.09
N ILE A 196 31.87 19.52 20.76
CA ILE A 196 33.13 19.86 20.11
C ILE A 196 33.53 21.28 20.50
N ASP A 197 32.66 22.26 20.36
CA ASP A 197 32.91 23.66 20.74
C ASP A 197 33.28 23.80 22.22
N PHE A 198 32.60 23.08 23.11
CA PHE A 198 32.93 23.05 24.53
C PHE A 198 34.35 22.49 24.79
N ILE A 199 34.69 21.37 24.16
CA ILE A 199 36.03 20.76 24.26
C ILE A 199 37.08 21.72 23.71
N LEU A 200 36.84 22.33 22.55
CA LEU A 200 37.75 23.27 21.91
C LEU A 200 37.96 24.51 22.76
N ASN A 201 36.89 25.13 23.26
CA ASN A 201 36.97 26.30 24.13
C ASN A 201 37.71 25.97 25.45
N SER A 202 37.52 24.77 25.99
CA SER A 202 38.25 24.30 27.17
C SER A 202 39.74 24.11 26.90
N ILE A 203 40.13 23.58 25.74
CA ILE A 203 41.53 23.38 25.35
C ILE A 203 42.22 24.73 25.03
N MET A 204 41.51 25.62 24.32
CA MET A 204 42.03 26.93 23.92
C MET A 204 42.23 27.88 25.11
N LYS A 205 41.43 27.74 26.18
CA LYS A 205 41.62 28.53 27.41
C LYS A 205 42.99 28.31 28.06
N ASP A 206 43.56 27.12 27.93
CA ASP A 206 44.70 26.74 28.76
C ASP A 206 46.03 26.60 27.99
N ARG A 207 46.07 26.43 26.65
CA ARG A 207 47.32 25.97 25.99
C ARG A 207 47.66 26.42 24.56
N ILE A 208 46.73 26.85 23.69
CA ILE A 208 47.01 27.01 22.23
C ILE A 208 46.24 28.21 21.65
N SER A 209 46.86 28.98 20.72
CA SER A 209 46.17 30.05 19.98
C SER A 209 45.22 29.50 18.90
N LYS A 210 44.17 30.27 18.56
CA LYS A 210 43.17 29.89 17.53
C LYS A 210 43.82 29.51 16.20
N GLU A 211 44.82 30.28 15.77
CA GLU A 211 45.53 30.11 14.49
C GLU A 211 46.34 28.81 14.45
N GLU A 212 47.03 28.49 15.54
CA GLU A 212 47.83 27.26 15.67
C GLU A 212 46.92 26.01 15.69
N PHE A 213 45.77 26.11 16.35
CA PHE A 213 44.76 25.06 16.35
C PHE A 213 44.18 24.79 14.94
N ILE A 214 43.75 25.83 14.23
CA ILE A 214 43.20 25.69 12.87
C ILE A 214 44.24 25.04 11.95
N LYS A 215 45.51 25.46 12.04
CA LYS A 215 46.59 24.87 11.24
C LYS A 215 46.75 23.37 11.50
N GLN A 216 46.81 22.95 12.76
CA GLN A 216 46.94 21.53 13.12
C GLN A 216 45.71 20.71 12.71
N LEU A 217 44.51 21.29 12.82
CA LEU A 217 43.27 20.64 12.39
C LEU A 217 43.25 20.39 10.88
N LEU A 218 43.70 21.36 10.09
CA LEU A 218 43.80 21.24 8.63
C LEU A 218 44.88 20.22 8.21
N GLU A 219 46.02 20.17 8.90
CA GLU A 219 47.07 19.17 8.68
C GLU A 219 46.56 17.76 9.02
N PHE A 220 45.82 17.60 10.12
CA PHE A 220 45.20 16.32 10.48
C PHE A 220 44.14 15.88 9.45
N ALA A 221 43.30 16.81 8.97
CA ALA A 221 42.31 16.53 7.93
C ALA A 221 42.96 16.03 6.62
N GLU A 222 44.15 16.54 6.30
CA GLU A 222 44.94 16.11 5.13
C GLU A 222 45.48 14.68 5.27
N GLN A 223 45.90 14.31 6.49
CA GLN A 223 46.43 13.00 6.82
C GLN A 223 45.34 11.94 7.06
N SER A 224 44.10 12.37 7.28
CA SER A 224 42.96 11.46 7.49
C SER A 224 42.69 10.56 6.28
N ASN A 225 42.03 9.41 6.50
CA ASN A 225 41.57 8.52 5.43
C ASN A 225 40.23 8.96 4.81
N SER A 226 39.85 10.24 4.96
CA SER A 226 38.58 10.73 4.40
C SER A 226 38.65 10.76 2.86
N PRO A 227 37.63 10.25 2.15
CA PRO A 227 37.54 10.36 0.69
C PRO A 227 37.30 11.80 0.22
N ASN A 228 36.75 12.68 1.07
CA ASN A 228 36.33 14.04 0.69
C ASN A 228 37.22 15.15 1.30
N LYS A 229 38.54 14.94 1.33
CA LYS A 229 39.50 15.84 2.04
C LYS A 229 39.37 17.32 1.67
N LYS A 230 39.15 17.63 0.38
CA LYS A 230 39.08 19.02 -0.11
C LYS A 230 37.85 19.76 0.42
N GLU A 231 36.69 19.11 0.42
CA GLU A 231 35.44 19.70 0.92
C GLU A 231 35.47 19.86 2.44
N VAL A 232 36.01 18.87 3.15
CA VAL A 232 36.21 18.94 4.60
C VAL A 232 37.12 20.10 4.98
N LYS A 233 38.26 20.29 4.29
CA LYS A 233 39.16 21.43 4.53
C LYS A 233 38.47 22.78 4.29
N LYS A 234 37.70 22.88 3.21
CA LYS A 234 36.95 24.12 2.90
C LYS A 234 35.95 24.43 4.00
N TYR A 235 35.16 23.45 4.40
CA TYR A 235 34.20 23.58 5.51
C TYR A 235 34.88 24.04 6.81
N LEU A 236 35.98 23.39 7.21
CA LEU A 236 36.69 23.72 8.44
C LEU A 236 37.26 25.15 8.42
N ASN A 237 37.78 25.60 7.28
CA ASN A 237 38.22 26.99 7.12
C ASN A 237 37.05 27.96 7.24
N ASP A 238 35.95 27.71 6.54
CA ASP A 238 34.79 28.61 6.55
C ASP A 238 34.13 28.69 7.95
N TYR A 239 34.15 27.59 8.70
CA TYR A 239 33.55 27.50 10.04
C TYR A 239 34.40 28.18 11.13
N TYR A 240 35.73 28.02 11.08
CA TYR A 240 36.62 28.49 12.14
C TYR A 240 37.36 29.80 11.83
N SER A 241 37.27 30.36 10.61
CA SER A 241 37.82 31.70 10.29
C SER A 241 37.14 32.79 11.13
#